data_AF-A0A3G2FQ26-F1
#
_entry.id   AF-A0A3G2FQ26-F1
#
_cell.length_a   1.000
_cell.length_b   1.000
_cell.length_c   1.000
_cell.angle_alpha   90.00
_cell.angle_beta   90.00
_cell.angle_gamma   90.00
#
_symmetry.space_group_name_H-M   'P 1'
#
loop_
_entity.id
_entity.type
_entity.pdbx_description
1 polymer ?
#
loop_
_entity_poly.entity_id
_entity_poly.type
_entity_poly.pdbx_seq_one_letter_code
_entity_poly.pdbx_strand_id
1 'polypeptide(L)' 'MSKQIVHGDQCRKKIIEGINVVANAVGITLGPKGRCVAIEQSYGPPKITKDGVSVAKAIQLKDKSLNVGAQFV' A
#
# COMPACT_ATOMS: atom_id res chain seq x y z
N MET A 1 -7.08 -20.58 13.60
CA MET A 1 -7.72 -19.39 13.00
C MET A 1 -8.57 -19.83 11.82
N SER A 2 -9.85 -19.46 11.77
CA SER A 2 -10.69 -19.73 10.60
C SER A 2 -10.25 -18.88 9.41
N LYS A 3 -10.28 -19.45 8.21
CA LYS A 3 -10.04 -18.70 6.98
C LYS A 3 -11.34 -17.99 6.60
N GLN A 4 -11.28 -16.67 6.49
CA GLN A 4 -12.41 -15.89 5.98
C GLN A 4 -12.38 -16.00 4.46
N ILE A 5 -13.45 -16.53 3.88
CA ILE A 5 -13.59 -16.74 2.45
C ILE A 5 -14.59 -15.72 1.93
N VAL A 6 -14.17 -14.88 0.98
CA VAL A 6 -14.98 -13.82 0.39
C VAL A 6 -14.99 -14.02 -1.12
N HIS A 7 -16.17 -13.97 -1.74
CA HIS A 7 -16.36 -14.25 -3.16
C HIS A 7 -17.14 -13.13 -3.87
N GLY A 8 -17.16 -13.16 -5.19
CA GLY A 8 -17.91 -12.23 -6.03
C GLY A 8 -17.34 -10.80 -6.02
N ASP A 9 -18.18 -9.83 -6.34
CA ASP A 9 -17.77 -8.45 -6.57
C ASP A 9 -17.25 -7.74 -5.32
N GLN A 10 -17.70 -8.13 -4.13
CA GLN A 10 -17.20 -7.56 -2.88
C GLN A 10 -15.71 -7.87 -2.69
N CYS A 11 -15.26 -9.06 -3.08
CA CYS A 11 -13.85 -9.43 -3.02
C CYS A 11 -13.00 -8.58 -3.97
N ARG A 12 -13.48 -8.38 -5.21
CA ARG A 12 -12.81 -7.53 -6.21
C ARG A 12 -12.72 -6.08 -5.75
N LYS A 13 -13.80 -5.52 -5.21
CA LYS A 13 -13.82 -4.14 -4.69
C LYS A 13 -12.76 -3.93 -3.62
N LYS A 14 -12.70 -4.83 -2.63
CA LYS A 14 -11.68 -4.76 -1.58
C LYS A 14 -10.25 -4.92 -2.11
N ILE A 15 -10.02 -5.79 -3.10
CA ILE A 15 -8.70 -5.93 -3.72
C ILE A 15 -8.30 -4.64 -4.46
N ILE A 16 -9.21 -4.08 -5.25
CA ILE A 16 -8.98 -2.84 -6.01
C ILE A 16 -8.70 -1.66 -5.06
N GLU A 17 -9.43 -1.56 -3.95
CA GLU A 17 -9.17 -0.56 -2.92
C GLU A 17 -7.74 -0.68 -2.37
N GLY A 18 -7.27 -1.91 -2.10
CA GLY A 18 -5.90 -2.15 -1.62
C GLY A 18 -4.84 -1.73 -2.64
N ILE A 19 -5.06 -2.08 -3.91
CA ILE A 19 -4.18 -1.68 -5.03
C ILE A 19 -4.16 -0.16 -5.18
N ASN A 20 -5.32 0.50 -5.11
CA ASN A 20 -5.41 1.96 -5.25
C ASN A 20 -4.63 2.70 -4.15
N VAL A 21 -4.62 2.18 -2.92
CA VAL A 21 -3.84 2.78 -1.83
C VAL A 21 -2.33 2.75 -2.16
N VAL A 22 -1.82 1.60 -2.63
CA VAL A 22 -0.41 1.46 -3.02
C VAL A 22 -0.09 2.35 -4.22
N ALA A 23 -0.94 2.30 -5.25
CA ALA A 23 -0.75 3.06 -6.48
C ALA A 23 -0.75 4.57 -6.23
N ASN A 24 -1.64 5.08 -5.37
CA ASN A 24 -1.69 6.50 -5.03
C ASN A 24 -0.43 6.95 -4.26
N ALA A 25 0.07 6.12 -3.35
CA ALA A 25 1.26 6.42 -2.56
C ALA A 25 2.56 6.35 -3.37
N VAL A 26 2.66 5.42 -4.33
CA VAL A 26 3.82 5.31 -5.22
C VAL A 26 3.74 6.35 -6.33
N GLY A 27 2.53 6.62 -6.86
CA GLY A 27 2.29 7.53 -7.98
C GLY A 27 2.79 8.94 -7.74
N ILE A 28 2.70 9.44 -6.50
CA ILE A 28 3.21 10.77 -6.13
C ILE A 28 4.74 10.88 -6.18
N THR A 29 5.46 9.75 -6.15
CA THR A 29 6.93 9.73 -6.25
C THR A 29 7.46 9.67 -7.68
N LEU A 30 6.58 9.49 -8.68
CA LEU A 30 6.99 9.30 -10.07
C LEU A 30 7.55 10.57 -10.71
N GLY A 31 8.62 10.39 -11.49
CA GLY A 31 9.23 11.41 -12.34
C GLY A 31 10.11 12.42 -11.59
N PRO A 32 10.79 13.32 -12.33
CA PRO A 32 11.73 14.29 -11.75
C PRO A 32 11.06 15.31 -10.82
N LYS A 33 9.75 15.54 -10.98
CA LYS A 33 8.92 16.39 -10.11
C LYS A 33 8.16 15.61 -9.03
N GLY A 34 8.50 14.34 -8.81
CA GLY A 34 7.93 13.51 -7.75
C GLY A 34 8.07 14.17 -6.38
N ARG A 35 7.02 14.06 -5.57
CA ARG A 35 6.96 14.57 -4.19
C ARG A 35 7.54 13.53 -3.23
N CYS A 36 7.97 14.01 -2.07
CA CYS A 36 8.45 13.14 -1.01
C CYS A 36 7.28 12.52 -0.24
N VAL A 37 7.46 11.27 0.16
CA VAL A 37 6.58 10.53 1.05
C VAL A 37 7.30 10.35 2.38
N ALA A 38 6.58 10.63 3.47
CA ALA A 38 7.06 10.36 4.82
C ALA A 38 6.58 8.98 5.26
N ILE A 39 7.52 8.15 5.71
CA ILE A 39 7.27 6.80 6.19
C ILE A 39 7.57 6.79 7.69
N GLU A 40 6.58 6.40 8.48
CA GLU A 40 6.74 6.17 9.91
C GLU A 40 7.63 4.95 10.15
N GLN A 41 8.57 5.07 11.08
CA GLN A 41 9.44 3.98 11.51
C GLN A 41 9.16 3.66 12.97
N SER A 42 9.23 2.38 13.35
CA SER A 42 9.00 1.94 14.73
C SER A 42 10.02 2.48 15.73
N TYR A 43 11.16 2.98 15.25
CA TYR A 43 12.20 3.58 16.08
C TYR A 43 12.92 4.68 15.30
N GLY A 44 13.14 5.84 15.94
CA GLY A 44 13.84 6.97 15.36
C GLY A 44 12.96 7.94 14.54
N PRO A 45 13.60 8.85 13.77
CA PRO A 45 12.88 9.85 12.98
C PRO A 45 12.20 9.24 11.74
N PRO A 46 11.14 9.88 11.22
CA PRO A 46 10.44 9.39 10.03
C PRO A 46 11.35 9.42 8.80
N LYS A 47 11.26 8.39 7.94
CA LYS A 47 12.03 8.30 6.71
C LYS A 47 11.32 9.06 5.59
N ILE A 48 11.94 10.12 5.09
CA ILE A 48 11.44 10.88 3.94
C ILE A 48 12.10 10.33 2.68
N THR A 49 11.31 9.86 1.72
CA THR A 49 11.84 9.26 0.47
C THR A 49 11.01 9.63 -0.76
N LYS A 50 11.67 9.63 -1.92
CA LYS A 50 11.04 9.67 -3.25
C LYS A 50 11.16 8.31 -3.98
N ASP A 51 11.65 7.29 -3.29
CA ASP A 51 11.75 5.96 -3.85
C ASP A 51 10.43 5.22 -3.68
N GLY A 52 9.72 5.01 -4.79
CA GLY A 52 8.46 4.28 -4.84
C GLY A 52 8.57 2.84 -4.34
N VAL A 53 9.73 2.18 -4.51
CA VAL A 53 9.93 0.80 -4.03
C VAL A 53 9.95 0.75 -2.51
N SER A 54 10.62 1.70 -1.88
CA SER A 54 10.62 1.86 -0.42
C SER A 54 9.22 2.17 0.12
N VAL A 55 8.45 3.00 -0.58
CA VAL A 55 7.06 3.34 -0.19
C VAL A 55 6.16 2.12 -0.28
N ALA A 56 6.20 1.36 -1.38
CA ALA A 56 5.39 0.15 -1.56
C ALA A 56 5.63 -0.88 -0.44
N LYS A 57 6.90 -1.11 -0.07
CA LYS A 57 7.27 -2.05 1.00
C LYS A 57 6.80 -1.63 2.40
N ALA A 58 6.59 -0.34 2.62
CA ALA A 58 6.16 0.18 3.92
C ALA A 58 4.64 0.08 4.13
N ILE A 59 3.86 -0.12 3.06
CA ILE A 59 2.40 -0.16 3.15
C ILE A 59 1.97 -1.51 3.70
N GLN A 60 1.37 -1.49 4.90
CA GLN A 60 0.70 -2.64 5.50
C GLN A 60 -0.72 -2.24 5.89
N LEU A 61 -1.71 -2.91 5.32
CA LEU A 61 -3.12 -2.62 5.57
C LEU A 61 -3.66 -3.55 6.66
N LYS A 62 -4.46 -3.00 7.59
CA LYS A 62 -5.03 -3.75 8.71
C LYS A 62 -6.02 -4.83 8.26
N ASP A 63 -6.79 -4.57 7.20
CA ASP A 63 -7.73 -5.55 6.65
C ASP A 63 -6.97 -6.51 5.72
N LYS A 64 -7.05 -7.81 6.03
CA LYS A 64 -6.38 -8.87 5.26
C LYS A 64 -6.80 -8.89 3.79
N SER A 65 -8.07 -8.59 3.49
CA SER A 65 -8.57 -8.61 2.11
C SER A 65 -8.03 -7.46 1.26
N LEU A 66 -7.87 -6.28 1.88
CA LEU A 66 -7.20 -5.13 1.28
C LEU A 66 -5.69 -5.37 1.14
N ASN A 67 -5.06 -5.96 2.16
CA ASN A 67 -3.63 -6.24 2.18
C ASN A 67 -3.22 -7.28 1.13
N VAL A 68 -4.08 -8.25 0.85
CA VAL A 68 -3.90 -9.19 -0.27
C VAL A 68 -3.85 -8.43 -1.59
N GLY A 69 -4.70 -7.43 -1.79
CA GLY A 69 -4.64 -6.53 -2.95
C GLY A 69 -3.34 -5.76 -3.05
N ALA A 70 -2.89 -5.18 -1.93
CA ALA A 70 -1.64 -4.42 -1.85
C ALA A 70 -0.38 -5.26 -2.14
N GLN A 71 -0.41 -6.58 -1.90
CA GLN A 71 0.71 -7.51 -2.14
C GLN A 71 0.80 -8.03 -3.57
N PHE A 72 -0.22 -7.81 -4.42
CA PHE A 72 -0.17 -8.23 -5.83
C PHE A 72 0.69 -7.32 -6.72
N VAL A 73 1.15 -6.17 -6.21
CA VAL A 73 1.91 -5.13 -6.91
C VAL A 73 3.32 -5.06 -6.34
#